data_AF-A0A4R0JSG9-F1
#
_entry.id   AF-A0A4R0JSG9-F1
#
_cell.length_a   1.000
_cell.length_b   1.000
_cell.length_c   1.000
_cell.angle_alpha   90.00
_cell.angle_beta   90.00
_cell.angle_gamma   90.00
#
_symmetry.space_group_name_H-M   'P 1'
#
loop_
_entity.id
_entity.type
_entity.pdbx_description
1 polymer ?
#
loop_
_entity_poly.entity_id
_entity_poly.type
_entity_poly.pdbx_seq_one_letter_code
_entity_poly.pdbx_strand_id
1 'polypeptide(L)'
;MPRSFWRKSEVQVALARRDVAELFRRYLTDFSDCTQTQLALLTEHDRSDVSNWIRGTRHGQVSDINVLTRIAEGLQVPDDARMLMGLAPADTLVSSIRDERELTKGTASVAESNRTRVDGSDAASTRIAICGSRSTGTESRVIDAAVRSMARLVMVRRLLVNHGPIGVGIEVITHIADHYQPPGLRGAVAIFGRRNVVFDAEYVVIIGGGSGTQAEADIAASMGKRILPLGASGGSAEAIYHQALHAPALSDWMPMSTRERLHKCSTLHTDAGQTAIQRMTDDFVYMIDDLVGTDEGDHS
;
A
#
# COMPACT_ATOMS: atom_id res chain seq x y z
N MET A 1 -21.60 -2.83 -7.34
CA MET A 1 -22.72 -1.86 -7.37
C MET A 1 -23.52 -1.96 -8.67
N PRO A 2 -24.85 -1.73 -8.69
CA PRO A 2 -25.66 -1.75 -9.92
C PRO A 2 -25.31 -0.63 -10.89
N ARG A 3 -25.14 -0.94 -12.19
CA ARG A 3 -24.85 0.07 -13.24
C ARG A 3 -25.96 1.11 -13.42
N SER A 4 -27.19 0.79 -13.05
CA SER A 4 -28.35 1.69 -13.15
C SER A 4 -28.22 2.92 -12.25
N PHE A 5 -27.57 2.81 -11.09
CA PHE A 5 -27.34 3.93 -10.17
C PHE A 5 -26.49 5.03 -10.82
N TRP A 6 -25.34 4.64 -11.40
CA TRP A 6 -24.37 5.55 -12.02
C TRP A 6 -24.90 6.28 -13.27
N ARG A 7 -25.98 5.78 -13.86
CA ARG A 7 -26.63 6.36 -15.04
C ARG A 7 -27.77 7.33 -14.71
N LYS A 8 -28.14 7.48 -13.45
CA LYS A 8 -29.13 8.47 -13.03
C LYS A 8 -28.61 9.89 -13.32
N SER A 9 -29.46 10.76 -13.84
CA SER A 9 -29.03 12.10 -14.28
C SER A 9 -28.48 12.93 -13.13
N GLU A 10 -29.09 12.83 -11.95
CA GLU A 10 -28.64 13.48 -10.72
C GLU A 10 -27.27 12.98 -10.26
N VAL A 11 -26.99 11.67 -10.42
CA VAL A 11 -25.68 11.09 -10.07
C VAL A 11 -24.62 11.56 -11.06
N GLN A 12 -24.91 11.56 -12.36
CA GLN A 12 -23.99 12.05 -13.38
C GLN A 12 -23.64 13.53 -13.19
N VAL A 13 -24.61 14.37 -12.83
CA VAL A 13 -24.38 15.79 -12.51
C VAL A 13 -23.47 15.94 -11.28
N ALA A 14 -23.70 15.15 -10.22
CA ALA A 14 -22.86 15.17 -9.03
C ALA A 14 -21.41 14.77 -9.36
N LEU A 15 -21.23 13.69 -10.15
CA LEU A 15 -19.92 13.23 -10.61
C LEU A 15 -19.19 14.30 -11.43
N ALA A 16 -19.86 14.89 -12.43
CA ALA A 16 -19.30 15.94 -13.30
C ALA A 16 -18.86 17.19 -12.52
N ARG A 17 -19.58 17.53 -11.45
CA ARG A 17 -19.25 18.66 -10.56
C ARG A 17 -18.29 18.30 -9.44
N ARG A 18 -17.87 17.03 -9.36
CA ARG A 18 -17.10 16.47 -8.24
C ARG A 18 -17.76 16.74 -6.88
N ASP A 19 -19.10 16.79 -6.86
CA ASP A 19 -19.90 17.06 -5.68
C ASP A 19 -20.12 15.75 -4.90
N VAL A 20 -19.16 15.47 -4.03
CA VAL A 20 -19.12 14.26 -3.20
C VAL A 20 -20.28 14.26 -2.18
N ALA A 21 -20.68 15.44 -1.70
CA ALA A 21 -21.79 15.55 -0.77
C ALA A 21 -23.10 15.08 -1.40
N GLU A 22 -23.39 15.54 -2.63
CA GLU A 22 -24.58 15.13 -3.35
C GLU A 22 -24.51 13.64 -3.74
N LEU A 23 -23.35 13.17 -4.21
CA LEU A 23 -23.15 11.76 -4.53
C LEU A 23 -23.44 10.86 -3.32
N PHE A 24 -22.93 11.20 -2.14
CA PHE A 24 -23.15 10.44 -0.90
C PHE A 24 -24.60 10.46 -0.44
N ARG A 25 -25.28 11.62 -0.54
CA ARG A 25 -26.72 11.69 -0.23
C ARG A 25 -27.53 10.77 -1.14
N ARG A 26 -27.26 10.78 -2.45
CA ARG A 26 -27.95 9.91 -3.41
C ARG A 26 -27.68 8.44 -3.14
N TYR A 27 -26.43 8.10 -2.85
CA TYR A 27 -26.04 6.73 -2.51
C TYR A 27 -26.78 6.22 -1.27
N LEU A 28 -26.80 6.98 -0.17
CA LEU A 28 -27.52 6.59 1.05
C LEU A 28 -29.05 6.55 0.88
N THR A 29 -29.59 7.31 -0.08
CA THR A 29 -31.02 7.29 -0.40
C THR A 29 -31.39 6.02 -1.18
N ASP A 30 -30.58 5.64 -2.16
CA ASP A 30 -30.84 4.48 -3.02
C ASP A 30 -30.45 3.14 -2.39
N PHE A 31 -29.51 3.16 -1.44
CA PHE A 31 -29.03 1.99 -0.72
C PHE A 31 -29.27 2.17 0.79
N SER A 32 -30.54 2.01 1.21
CA SER A 32 -30.98 2.22 2.60
C SER A 32 -30.25 1.36 3.63
N ASP A 33 -29.69 0.23 3.21
CA ASP A 33 -28.93 -0.69 4.07
C ASP A 33 -27.48 -0.22 4.28
N CYS A 34 -27.04 0.83 3.58
CA CYS A 34 -25.75 1.47 3.77
C CYS A 34 -25.86 2.65 4.74
N THR A 35 -25.05 2.62 5.80
CA THR A 35 -24.92 3.71 6.78
C THR A 35 -23.78 4.66 6.41
N GLN A 36 -23.76 5.86 6.99
CA GLN A 36 -22.61 6.79 6.85
C GLN A 36 -21.29 6.17 7.34
N THR A 37 -21.35 5.31 8.37
CA THR A 37 -20.18 4.60 8.89
C THR A 37 -19.65 3.59 7.86
N GLN A 38 -20.54 2.83 7.21
CA GLN A 38 -20.13 1.92 6.14
C GLN A 38 -19.60 2.69 4.93
N LEU A 39 -20.21 3.83 4.58
CA LEU A 39 -19.73 4.69 3.49
C LEU A 39 -18.32 5.25 3.78
N ALA A 40 -18.07 5.67 5.02
CA ALA A 40 -16.77 6.13 5.50
C ALA A 40 -15.73 5.01 5.41
N LEU A 41 -16.08 3.79 5.83
CA LEU A 41 -15.22 2.62 5.73
C LEU A 41 -14.91 2.24 4.28
N LEU A 42 -15.93 2.21 3.41
CA LEU A 42 -15.79 1.86 2.00
C LEU A 42 -14.90 2.86 1.26
N THR A 43 -15.08 4.15 1.53
CA THR A 43 -14.36 5.23 0.84
C THR A 43 -13.09 5.67 1.55
N GLU A 44 -12.70 5.01 2.64
CA GLU A 44 -11.51 5.33 3.44
C GLU A 44 -11.46 6.79 3.94
N HIS A 45 -12.60 7.29 4.41
CA HIS A 45 -12.76 8.60 5.04
C HIS A 45 -13.13 8.48 6.51
N ASP A 46 -12.86 9.51 7.29
CA ASP A 46 -13.42 9.61 8.62
C ASP A 46 -14.94 9.75 8.56
N ARG A 47 -15.63 9.10 9.50
CA ARG A 47 -17.09 9.23 9.62
C ARG A 47 -17.51 10.70 9.82
N SER A 48 -16.70 11.48 10.53
CA SER A 48 -16.91 12.93 10.71
C SER A 48 -16.87 13.68 9.38
N ASP A 49 -15.94 13.33 8.48
CA ASP A 49 -15.82 13.94 7.16
C ASP A 49 -17.02 13.62 6.27
N VAL A 50 -17.41 12.35 6.21
CA VAL A 50 -18.62 11.91 5.50
C VAL A 50 -19.85 12.65 6.02
N SER A 51 -19.98 12.76 7.35
CA SER A 51 -21.08 13.48 7.99
C SER A 51 -21.07 14.98 7.68
N ASN A 52 -19.89 15.59 7.61
CA ASN A 52 -19.74 17.02 7.33
C ASN A 52 -20.03 17.36 5.86
N TRP A 53 -19.66 16.50 4.91
CA TRP A 53 -20.08 16.63 3.52
C TRP A 53 -21.61 16.52 3.38
N ILE A 54 -22.22 15.49 3.97
CA ILE A 54 -23.67 15.27 3.86
C ILE A 54 -24.47 16.43 4.45
N ARG A 55 -24.03 16.97 5.60
CA ARG A 55 -24.64 18.12 6.28
C ARG A 55 -24.33 19.46 5.61
N GLY A 56 -23.42 19.50 4.64
CA GLY A 56 -22.99 20.73 3.97
C GLY A 56 -22.14 21.66 4.84
N THR A 57 -21.62 21.19 5.98
CA THR A 57 -20.69 21.96 6.82
C THR A 57 -19.27 21.96 6.24
N ARG A 58 -18.92 20.95 5.43
CA ARG A 58 -17.72 20.92 4.60
C ARG A 58 -18.12 21.09 3.14
N HIS A 59 -17.30 21.82 2.38
CA HIS A 59 -17.52 22.00 0.94
C HIS A 59 -17.58 20.64 0.24
N GLY A 60 -18.68 20.38 -0.48
CA GLY A 60 -18.96 19.10 -1.13
C GLY A 60 -18.23 18.90 -2.44
N GLN A 61 -17.85 19.99 -3.13
CA GLN A 61 -17.00 19.87 -4.32
C GLN A 61 -15.56 19.61 -3.88
N VAL A 62 -15.04 18.47 -4.32
CA VAL A 62 -13.69 18.02 -4.02
C VAL A 62 -12.83 18.18 -5.27
N SER A 63 -11.73 18.93 -5.16
CA SER A 63 -10.73 19.09 -6.23
C SER A 63 -9.59 18.08 -6.15
N ASP A 64 -9.34 17.52 -4.95
CA ASP A 64 -8.26 16.58 -4.70
C ASP A 64 -8.51 15.24 -5.39
N ILE A 65 -7.60 14.88 -6.31
CA ILE A 65 -7.69 13.67 -7.11
C ILE A 65 -7.59 12.40 -6.26
N ASN A 66 -6.86 12.43 -5.14
CA ASN A 66 -6.71 11.28 -4.24
C ASN A 66 -8.00 11.03 -3.48
N VAL A 67 -8.67 12.09 -3.03
CA VAL A 67 -9.99 11.99 -2.38
C VAL A 67 -11.02 11.40 -3.36
N LEU A 68 -11.06 11.90 -4.59
CA LEU A 68 -11.96 11.40 -5.63
C LEU A 68 -11.65 9.94 -6.00
N THR A 69 -10.38 9.56 -6.04
CA THR A 69 -9.94 8.19 -6.34
C THR A 69 -10.39 7.21 -5.25
N ARG A 70 -10.19 7.53 -3.96
CA ARG A 70 -10.66 6.70 -2.84
C ARG A 70 -12.18 6.51 -2.85
N ILE A 71 -12.92 7.56 -3.19
CA ILE A 71 -14.38 7.48 -3.36
C ILE A 71 -14.72 6.56 -4.54
N ALA A 72 -14.04 6.74 -5.67
CA ALA A 72 -14.29 5.97 -6.87
C ALA A 72 -13.99 4.48 -6.69
N GLU A 73 -12.94 4.14 -5.95
CA GLU A 73 -12.58 2.76 -5.63
C GLU A 73 -13.51 2.16 -4.59
N GLY A 74 -13.76 2.88 -3.49
CA GLY A 74 -14.61 2.44 -2.39
C GLY A 74 -16.04 2.12 -2.81
N LEU A 75 -16.57 2.89 -3.77
CA LEU A 75 -17.91 2.67 -4.32
C LEU A 75 -17.92 1.82 -5.59
N GLN A 76 -16.76 1.35 -6.05
CA GLN A 76 -16.61 0.61 -7.31
C GLN A 76 -17.26 1.34 -8.50
N VAL A 77 -16.90 2.61 -8.67
CA VAL A 77 -17.40 3.49 -9.73
C VAL A 77 -16.94 2.96 -11.09
N PRO A 78 -17.86 2.73 -12.05
CA PRO A 78 -17.52 2.27 -13.39
C PRO A 78 -16.85 3.36 -14.22
N ASP A 79 -16.12 2.97 -15.26
CA ASP A 79 -15.26 3.85 -16.06
C ASP A 79 -15.96 5.08 -16.66
N ASP A 80 -17.19 4.90 -17.14
CA ASP A 80 -18.01 6.00 -17.66
C ASP A 80 -18.29 7.05 -16.58
N ALA A 81 -18.52 6.63 -15.34
CA ALA A 81 -18.70 7.51 -14.19
C ALA A 81 -17.38 8.08 -13.64
N ARG A 82 -16.27 7.33 -13.72
CA ARG A 82 -14.92 7.82 -13.35
C ARG A 82 -14.50 8.99 -14.25
N MET A 83 -14.73 8.85 -15.55
CA MET A 83 -14.45 9.90 -16.54
C MET A 83 -15.22 11.20 -16.23
N LEU A 84 -16.47 11.11 -15.76
CA LEU A 84 -17.23 12.30 -15.35
C LEU A 84 -16.60 13.03 -14.17
N MET A 85 -16.01 12.31 -13.22
CA MET A 85 -15.25 12.91 -12.11
C MET A 85 -13.90 13.49 -12.54
N GLY A 86 -13.49 13.28 -13.79
CA GLY A 86 -12.16 13.59 -14.30
C GLY A 86 -11.08 12.63 -13.78
N LEU A 87 -11.47 11.38 -13.51
CA LEU A 87 -10.56 10.29 -13.18
C LEU A 87 -10.33 9.41 -14.42
N ALA A 88 -9.15 8.80 -14.50
CA ALA A 88 -8.89 7.78 -15.50
C ALA A 88 -9.82 6.55 -15.29
N PRO A 89 -10.23 5.85 -16.35
CA PRO A 89 -10.90 4.55 -16.25
C PRO A 89 -10.09 3.60 -15.35
N ALA A 90 -10.79 2.76 -14.59
CA ALA A 90 -10.15 1.76 -13.73
C ALA A 90 -9.27 0.82 -14.56
N ASP A 91 -9.76 0.45 -15.76
CA ASP A 91 -9.00 -0.35 -16.71
C ASP A 91 -7.91 0.44 -17.42
N THR A 92 -7.89 1.79 -17.44
CA THR A 92 -6.76 2.56 -18.01
C THR A 92 -5.62 2.72 -17.03
N LEU A 93 -5.85 2.62 -15.72
CA LEU A 93 -4.79 2.38 -14.74
C LEU A 93 -4.15 1.00 -14.95
N VAL A 94 -4.96 -0.01 -15.25
CA VAL A 94 -4.49 -1.37 -15.61
C VAL A 94 -3.95 -1.44 -17.06
N SER A 95 -4.43 -0.60 -17.98
CA SER A 95 -4.01 -0.53 -19.38
C SER A 95 -2.78 0.32 -19.56
N SER A 96 -2.51 1.32 -18.72
CA SER A 96 -1.17 1.93 -18.66
C SER A 96 -0.12 0.89 -18.22
N ILE A 97 -0.53 -0.07 -17.39
CA ILE A 97 0.25 -1.25 -16.96
C ILE A 97 0.27 -2.37 -18.03
N ARG A 98 -0.67 -2.36 -19.00
CA ARG A 98 -0.78 -3.36 -20.09
C ARG A 98 -0.34 -2.86 -21.47
N ASP A 99 -0.38 -1.57 -21.77
CA ASP A 99 0.04 -0.95 -23.04
C ASP A 99 1.56 -0.96 -23.16
N GLU A 100 2.30 -0.86 -22.04
CA GLU A 100 3.73 -1.21 -22.03
C GLU A 100 3.98 -2.70 -22.37
N ARG A 101 3.01 -3.58 -22.06
CA ARG A 101 3.08 -5.02 -22.40
C ARG A 101 2.54 -5.37 -23.79
N GLU A 102 1.76 -4.50 -24.46
CA GLU A 102 1.23 -4.78 -25.81
C GLU A 102 1.98 -4.05 -26.95
N LEU A 103 2.69 -2.95 -26.67
CA LEU A 103 3.66 -2.37 -27.62
C LEU A 103 4.84 -3.31 -27.94
N THR A 104 5.03 -4.39 -27.17
CA THR A 104 6.06 -5.42 -27.40
C THR A 104 5.59 -6.63 -28.23
N LYS A 105 4.30 -6.71 -28.62
CA LYS A 105 3.77 -7.87 -29.38
C LYS A 105 3.25 -7.56 -30.77
N GLY A 106 3.28 -6.31 -31.23
CA GLY A 106 2.56 -5.89 -32.43
C GLY A 106 3.37 -5.29 -33.57
N THR A 107 4.63 -5.66 -33.83
CA THR A 107 5.30 -5.33 -35.12
C THR A 107 6.40 -6.32 -35.48
N ALA A 108 5.99 -7.56 -35.81
CA ALA A 108 6.78 -8.45 -36.65
C ALA A 108 6.02 -8.69 -37.96
N SER A 109 5.87 -7.65 -38.76
CA SER A 109 5.81 -7.76 -40.21
C SER A 109 5.85 -6.37 -40.82
N VAL A 110 6.78 -6.19 -41.76
CA VAL A 110 6.98 -5.04 -42.64
C VAL A 110 7.88 -3.91 -42.08
N ALA A 111 9.16 -4.07 -42.40
CA ALA A 111 10.08 -3.04 -42.88
C ALA A 111 10.58 -1.94 -41.91
N GLU A 112 11.87 -2.11 -41.58
CA GLU A 112 12.93 -1.11 -41.70
C GLU A 112 12.75 0.31 -41.10
N SER A 113 13.53 0.50 -40.03
CA SER A 113 14.54 1.55 -39.88
C SER A 113 14.34 2.45 -38.67
N ASN A 114 15.36 2.42 -37.80
CA ASN A 114 15.61 3.32 -36.69
C ASN A 114 14.53 3.38 -35.58
N ARG A 115 14.78 2.65 -34.49
CA ARG A 115 14.87 3.28 -33.16
C ARG A 115 15.57 2.41 -32.13
N THR A 116 16.53 3.05 -31.49
CA THR A 116 17.63 2.54 -30.69
C THR A 116 17.15 1.98 -29.34
N ARG A 117 17.78 0.87 -28.94
CA ARG A 117 17.69 0.15 -27.66
C ARG A 117 17.73 1.07 -26.43
N VAL A 118 16.83 0.83 -25.47
CA VAL A 118 17.05 1.13 -24.03
C VAL A 118 16.53 -0.06 -23.20
N ASP A 119 17.49 -0.66 -22.50
CA ASP A 119 17.53 -1.67 -21.42
C ASP A 119 16.29 -2.48 -20.98
N GLY A 120 16.50 -3.80 -20.91
CA GLY A 120 15.59 -4.81 -20.35
C GLY A 120 16.00 -5.29 -18.95
N SER A 121 15.84 -4.45 -17.92
CA SER A 121 16.17 -4.79 -16.53
C SER A 121 14.97 -4.93 -15.57
N ASP A 122 13.72 -4.79 -16.02
CA ASP A 122 12.59 -4.54 -15.11
C ASP A 122 11.78 -5.79 -14.69
N ALA A 123 12.16 -6.98 -15.14
CA ALA A 123 11.43 -8.23 -14.85
C ALA A 123 11.93 -8.98 -13.59
N ALA A 124 13.01 -8.52 -12.96
CA ALA A 124 13.71 -9.26 -11.89
C ALA A 124 13.75 -8.55 -10.52
N SER A 125 13.14 -7.38 -10.38
CA SER A 125 13.21 -6.63 -9.11
C SER A 125 12.25 -7.18 -8.06
N THR A 126 12.78 -7.63 -6.92
CA THR A 126 11.99 -8.13 -5.78
C THR A 126 10.97 -7.10 -5.31
N ARG A 127 9.73 -7.56 -5.12
CA ARG A 127 8.62 -6.72 -4.64
C ARG A 127 8.32 -6.98 -3.17
N ILE A 128 8.29 -5.91 -2.38
CA ILE A 128 7.93 -5.96 -0.95
C ILE A 128 6.68 -5.12 -0.68
N ALA A 129 5.89 -5.53 0.31
CA ALA A 129 4.85 -4.69 0.90
C ALA A 129 5.34 -4.13 2.24
N ILE A 130 5.13 -2.84 2.46
CA ILE A 130 5.40 -2.20 3.76
C ILE A 130 4.06 -1.76 4.36
N CYS A 131 3.62 -2.49 5.38
CA CYS A 131 2.37 -2.23 6.08
C CYS A 131 2.67 -1.72 7.50
N GLY A 132 1.90 -0.74 7.96
CA GLY A 132 2.13 -0.18 9.27
C GLY A 132 1.41 1.13 9.50
N SER A 133 1.12 1.45 10.76
CA SER A 133 0.58 2.74 11.16
C SER A 133 1.05 3.11 12.56
N ARG A 134 1.06 4.41 12.83
CA ARG A 134 1.23 4.91 14.20
C ARG A 134 -0.12 4.79 14.90
N SER A 135 -0.17 4.05 16.00
CA SER A 135 -1.41 3.77 16.73
C SER A 135 -1.11 3.60 18.22
N THR A 136 -2.15 3.53 19.05
CA THR A 136 -1.97 3.27 20.49
C THR A 136 -1.21 1.96 20.70
N GLY A 137 -0.18 1.98 21.54
CA GLY A 137 0.68 0.82 21.78
C GLY A 137 1.80 0.62 20.76
N THR A 138 2.07 1.61 19.90
CA THR A 138 3.22 1.60 18.98
C THR A 138 4.37 2.48 19.47
N GLU A 139 5.60 2.08 19.19
CA GLU A 139 6.82 2.78 19.60
C GLU A 139 7.33 3.70 18.48
N SER A 140 6.95 4.98 18.53
CA SER A 140 7.25 5.95 17.46
C SER A 140 8.75 6.07 17.15
N ARG A 141 9.62 5.97 18.16
CA ARG A 141 11.08 6.03 17.97
C ARG A 141 11.62 4.86 17.15
N VAL A 142 11.03 3.68 17.32
CA VAL A 142 11.37 2.48 16.55
C VAL A 142 10.85 2.62 15.12
N ILE A 143 9.61 3.10 14.95
CA ILE A 143 9.02 3.36 13.64
C ILE A 143 9.89 4.36 12.86
N ASP A 144 10.29 5.48 13.47
CA ASP A 144 11.14 6.49 12.83
C ASP A 144 12.49 5.91 12.36
N ALA A 145 13.10 5.06 13.18
CA ALA A 145 14.35 4.40 12.84
C ALA A 145 14.17 3.38 11.71
N ALA A 146 13.09 2.59 11.77
CA ALA A 146 12.73 1.64 10.72
C ALA A 146 12.45 2.34 9.39
N VAL A 147 11.73 3.47 9.37
CA VAL A 147 11.47 4.26 8.16
C VAL A 147 12.78 4.66 7.47
N ARG A 148 13.75 5.18 8.23
CA ARG A 148 15.06 5.58 7.68
C ARG A 148 15.84 4.40 7.14
N SER A 149 15.89 3.30 7.88
CA SER A 149 16.67 2.12 7.49
C SER A 149 16.04 1.39 6.30
N MET A 150 14.70 1.27 6.26
CA MET A 150 13.96 0.72 5.11
C MET A 150 14.14 1.58 3.86
N ALA A 151 14.10 2.91 3.98
CA ALA A 151 14.33 3.81 2.85
C ALA A 151 15.70 3.57 2.20
N ARG A 152 16.74 3.34 3.00
CA ARG A 152 18.08 2.99 2.48
C ARG A 152 18.06 1.64 1.75
N LEU A 153 17.45 0.62 2.34
CA LEU A 153 17.35 -0.70 1.71
C LEU A 153 16.65 -0.64 0.35
N VAL A 154 15.47 -0.01 0.32
CA VAL A 154 14.68 0.17 -0.91
C VAL A 154 15.50 0.86 -1.99
N MET A 155 16.27 1.88 -1.63
CA MET A 155 17.14 2.59 -2.57
C MET A 155 18.32 1.76 -3.06
N VAL A 156 19.02 1.05 -2.15
CA VAL A 156 20.23 0.28 -2.49
C VAL A 156 19.87 -0.92 -3.36
N ARG A 157 18.80 -1.64 -3.03
CA ARG A 157 18.33 -2.83 -3.75
C ARG A 157 17.37 -2.53 -4.90
N ARG A 158 16.94 -1.28 -5.05
CA ARG A 158 15.91 -0.86 -6.02
C ARG A 158 14.62 -1.69 -5.92
N LEU A 159 14.21 -1.97 -4.68
CA LEU A 159 13.02 -2.79 -4.41
C LEU A 159 11.77 -2.09 -4.93
N LEU A 160 10.84 -2.88 -5.46
CA LEU A 160 9.50 -2.40 -5.78
C LEU A 160 8.66 -2.43 -4.50
N VAL A 161 8.18 -1.26 -4.07
CA VAL A 161 7.43 -1.15 -2.80
C VAL A 161 5.94 -1.00 -3.09
N ASN A 162 5.17 -1.93 -2.54
CA ASN A 162 3.74 -1.80 -2.34
C ASN A 162 3.48 -1.15 -0.98
N HIS A 163 2.66 -0.12 -0.94
CA HIS A 163 2.24 0.48 0.31
C HIS A 163 0.81 1.01 0.24
N GLY A 164 0.15 1.06 1.39
CA GLY A 164 -1.09 1.80 1.53
C GLY A 164 -0.88 3.32 1.42
N PRO A 165 -1.93 4.09 1.12
CA PRO A 165 -1.82 5.54 0.97
C PRO A 165 -1.55 6.27 2.29
N ILE A 166 -1.76 5.61 3.43
CA ILE A 166 -1.57 6.15 4.77
C ILE A 166 -0.75 5.13 5.57
N GLY A 167 0.22 5.61 6.35
CA GLY A 167 0.99 4.80 7.28
C GLY A 167 2.47 4.70 6.94
N VAL A 168 3.14 3.70 7.50
CA VAL A 168 4.61 3.60 7.49
C VAL A 168 5.16 3.45 6.07
N GLY A 169 4.47 2.73 5.19
CA GLY A 169 4.94 2.53 3.81
C GLY A 169 5.07 3.85 3.02
N ILE A 170 4.08 4.76 3.11
CA ILE A 170 4.19 6.09 2.46
C ILE A 170 5.24 6.97 3.16
N GLU A 171 5.45 6.81 4.46
CA GLU A 171 6.54 7.51 5.18
C GLU A 171 7.91 7.09 4.65
N VAL A 172 8.13 5.80 4.35
CA VAL A 172 9.36 5.31 3.72
C VAL A 172 9.57 5.95 2.35
N ILE A 173 8.55 5.97 1.50
CA ILE A 173 8.65 6.56 0.16
C ILE A 173 8.88 8.08 0.21
N THR A 174 8.18 8.77 1.11
CA THR A 174 8.35 10.21 1.32
C THR A 174 9.77 10.51 1.82
N HIS A 175 10.28 9.70 2.76
CA HIS A 175 11.65 9.84 3.25
C HIS A 175 12.68 9.70 2.11
N ILE A 176 12.46 8.76 1.17
CA ILE A 176 13.29 8.60 -0.02
C ILE A 176 13.28 9.87 -0.87
N ALA A 177 12.08 10.38 -1.19
CA ALA A 177 11.91 11.56 -2.03
C ALA A 177 12.60 12.79 -1.45
N ASP A 178 12.43 13.02 -0.14
CA ASP A 178 12.96 14.21 0.54
C ASP A 178 14.48 14.18 0.71
N HIS A 179 15.07 13.01 0.95
CA HIS A 179 16.48 12.91 1.38
C HIS A 179 17.44 12.44 0.28
N TYR A 180 16.95 11.71 -0.72
CA TYR A 180 17.80 11.10 -1.74
C TYR A 180 17.56 11.64 -3.15
N GLN A 181 16.43 12.32 -3.38
CA GLN A 181 16.06 12.97 -4.66
C GLN A 181 16.51 12.21 -5.93
N PRO A 182 16.23 10.91 -6.06
CA PRO A 182 16.81 10.14 -7.15
C PRO A 182 16.17 10.55 -8.50
N PRO A 183 16.97 10.70 -9.57
CA PRO A 183 16.43 10.99 -10.89
C PRO A 183 15.58 9.80 -11.36
N GLY A 184 14.28 10.05 -11.57
CA GLY A 184 13.35 9.06 -12.11
C GLY A 184 12.95 7.97 -11.11
N LEU A 185 12.40 8.35 -9.95
CA LEU A 185 11.81 7.45 -8.96
C LEU A 185 10.69 6.60 -9.60
N ARG A 186 11.11 5.51 -10.25
CA ARG A 186 10.29 4.44 -10.81
C ARG A 186 10.25 3.35 -9.74
N GLY A 187 9.10 3.10 -9.15
CA GLY A 187 8.92 1.93 -8.28
C GLY A 187 8.46 2.19 -6.85
N ALA A 188 7.65 3.22 -6.61
CA ALA A 188 6.73 3.23 -5.48
C ALA A 188 5.32 3.29 -6.05
N VAL A 189 4.58 2.18 -5.94
CA VAL A 189 3.18 2.17 -6.35
C VAL A 189 2.38 2.23 -5.05
N ALA A 190 1.70 3.37 -4.84
CA ALA A 190 0.61 3.42 -3.88
C ALA A 190 -0.47 2.46 -4.40
N ILE A 191 -0.72 1.39 -3.65
CA ILE A 191 -1.66 0.37 -4.07
C ILE A 191 -2.88 0.44 -3.16
N PHE A 192 -4.05 0.56 -3.79
CA PHE A 192 -5.31 0.76 -3.13
C PHE A 192 -6.01 -0.57 -2.86
N GLY A 193 -6.58 -0.72 -1.66
CA GLY A 193 -7.20 -1.95 -1.18
C GLY A 193 -6.21 -2.89 -0.47
N ARG A 194 -6.54 -3.27 0.78
CA ARG A 194 -5.68 -4.08 1.67
C ARG A 194 -5.12 -5.35 1.04
N ARG A 195 -5.94 -6.03 0.22
CA ARG A 195 -5.53 -7.23 -0.52
C ARG A 195 -4.47 -6.92 -1.58
N ASN A 196 -4.61 -5.81 -2.29
CA ASN A 196 -3.72 -5.46 -3.39
C ASN A 196 -2.34 -5.02 -2.88
N VAL A 197 -2.26 -4.41 -1.70
CA VAL A 197 -0.98 -4.05 -1.05
C VAL A 197 -0.09 -5.29 -0.91
N VAL A 198 -0.67 -6.42 -0.50
CA VAL A 198 0.09 -7.64 -0.21
C VAL A 198 0.09 -8.66 -1.37
N PHE A 199 -0.74 -8.47 -2.40
CA PHE A 199 -1.03 -9.50 -3.39
C PHE A 199 0.20 -9.93 -4.21
N ASP A 200 0.94 -8.96 -4.76
CA ASP A 200 2.12 -9.22 -5.59
C ASP A 200 3.44 -9.15 -4.81
N ALA A 201 3.40 -8.89 -3.51
CA ALA A 201 4.60 -8.84 -2.69
C ALA A 201 5.14 -10.25 -2.40
N GLU A 202 6.45 -10.41 -2.49
CA GLU A 202 7.20 -11.60 -2.04
C GLU A 202 7.32 -11.60 -0.53
N TYR A 203 7.64 -10.43 0.04
CA TYR A 203 7.74 -10.21 1.48
C TYR A 203 6.78 -9.13 1.94
N VAL A 204 6.15 -9.32 3.10
CA VAL A 204 5.25 -8.36 3.74
C VAL A 204 5.87 -7.93 5.06
N VAL A 205 6.40 -6.71 5.09
CA VAL A 205 7.04 -6.11 6.25
C VAL A 205 5.99 -5.37 7.08
N ILE A 206 5.87 -5.71 8.37
CA ILE A 206 4.91 -5.10 9.30
C ILE A 206 5.65 -4.24 10.33
N ILE A 207 5.33 -2.94 10.38
CA ILE A 207 5.95 -1.97 11.30
C ILE A 207 4.85 -1.21 12.06
N GLY A 208 4.79 -1.40 13.37
CA GLY A 208 3.76 -0.85 14.25
C GLY A 208 2.40 -1.42 13.88
N GLY A 209 1.40 -0.54 13.80
CA GLY A 209 0.10 -0.85 13.25
C GLY A 209 -1.04 -0.90 14.26
N GLY A 210 -2.22 -0.50 13.78
CA GLY A 210 -3.50 -0.73 14.43
C GLY A 210 -4.36 -1.74 13.66
N SER A 211 -5.68 -1.71 13.85
CA SER A 211 -6.60 -2.68 13.25
C SER A 211 -6.55 -2.77 11.72
N GLY A 212 -6.19 -1.67 11.03
CA GLY A 212 -5.97 -1.67 9.58
C GLY A 212 -4.79 -2.55 9.17
N THR A 213 -3.64 -2.34 9.82
CA THR A 213 -2.42 -3.13 9.61
C THR A 213 -2.62 -4.59 10.00
N GLN A 214 -3.34 -4.87 11.09
CA GLN A 214 -3.68 -6.23 11.49
C GLN A 214 -4.43 -6.96 10.35
N ALA A 215 -5.45 -6.33 9.78
CA ALA A 215 -6.22 -6.93 8.71
C ALA A 215 -5.39 -7.16 7.43
N GLU A 216 -4.44 -6.28 7.12
CA GLU A 216 -3.50 -6.50 6.01
C GLU A 216 -2.60 -7.71 6.27
N ALA A 217 -2.10 -7.85 7.49
CA ALA A 217 -1.29 -9.00 7.91
C ALA A 217 -2.10 -10.31 7.89
N ASP A 218 -3.37 -10.29 8.33
CA ASP A 218 -4.26 -11.45 8.28
C ASP A 218 -4.51 -11.89 6.83
N ILE A 219 -4.72 -10.95 5.91
CA ILE A 219 -4.86 -11.25 4.47
C ILE A 219 -3.55 -11.85 3.95
N ALA A 220 -2.40 -11.25 4.25
CA ALA A 220 -1.10 -11.78 3.84
C ALA A 220 -0.89 -13.21 4.34
N ALA A 221 -1.24 -13.48 5.61
CA ALA A 221 -1.12 -14.80 6.22
C ALA A 221 -2.03 -15.82 5.53
N SER A 222 -3.29 -15.44 5.25
CA SER A 222 -4.23 -16.29 4.52
C SER A 222 -3.78 -16.63 3.10
N MET A 223 -2.93 -15.79 2.51
CA MET A 223 -2.33 -15.98 1.19
C MET A 223 -0.99 -16.73 1.24
N GLY A 224 -0.52 -17.15 2.42
CA GLY A 224 0.76 -17.83 2.58
C GLY A 224 1.96 -16.92 2.29
N LYS A 225 1.81 -15.60 2.46
CA LYS A 225 2.90 -14.64 2.23
C LYS A 225 3.95 -14.73 3.34
N ARG A 226 5.17 -14.36 2.99
CA ARG A 226 6.31 -14.29 3.91
C ARG A 226 6.23 -12.99 4.72
N ILE A 227 5.74 -13.09 5.95
CA ILE A 227 5.52 -11.92 6.82
C ILE A 227 6.73 -11.69 7.72
N LEU A 228 7.20 -10.44 7.78
CA LEU A 228 8.34 -10.00 8.57
C LEU A 228 7.91 -8.88 9.54
N PRO A 229 7.48 -9.23 10.78
CA PRO A 229 7.05 -8.26 11.76
C PRO A 229 8.20 -7.67 12.58
N LEU A 230 8.33 -6.35 12.62
CA LEU A 230 9.22 -5.66 13.56
C LEU A 230 8.54 -5.54 14.93
N GLY A 231 8.52 -6.61 15.72
CA GLY A 231 7.76 -6.67 16.97
C GLY A 231 8.05 -5.52 17.95
N ALA A 232 9.30 -5.05 18.02
CA ALA A 232 9.70 -3.94 18.90
C ALA A 232 9.05 -2.59 18.56
N SER A 233 8.41 -2.48 17.39
CA SER A 233 7.61 -1.30 17.02
C SER A 233 6.20 -1.30 17.62
N GLY A 234 5.79 -2.37 18.30
CA GLY A 234 4.52 -2.51 19.01
C GLY A 234 3.31 -2.74 18.09
N GLY A 235 2.11 -2.68 18.68
CA GLY A 235 0.84 -2.79 17.95
C GLY A 235 0.67 -4.10 17.20
N SER A 236 0.20 -4.02 15.95
CA SER A 236 -0.01 -5.20 15.09
C SER A 236 1.27 -5.98 14.79
N ALA A 237 2.41 -5.32 14.64
CA ALA A 237 3.69 -6.00 14.42
C ALA A 237 4.03 -6.94 15.59
N GLU A 238 3.86 -6.48 16.82
CA GLU A 238 4.06 -7.30 18.03
C GLU A 238 3.07 -8.48 18.08
N ALA A 239 1.79 -8.23 17.81
CA ALA A 239 0.77 -9.28 17.80
C ALA A 239 1.05 -10.37 16.76
N ILE A 240 1.41 -9.98 15.54
CA ILE A 240 1.76 -10.90 14.46
C ILE A 240 3.04 -11.68 14.77
N TYR A 241 4.03 -11.03 15.39
CA TYR A 241 5.23 -11.72 15.86
C TYR A 241 4.87 -12.83 16.86
N HIS A 242 4.05 -12.53 17.87
CA HIS A 242 3.60 -13.54 18.83
C HIS A 242 2.78 -14.66 18.16
N GLN A 243 1.96 -14.34 17.18
CA GLN A 243 1.25 -15.35 16.39
C GLN A 243 2.21 -16.27 15.63
N ALA A 244 3.26 -15.72 15.03
CA ALA A 244 4.26 -16.48 14.27
C ALA A 244 5.08 -17.46 15.15
N LEU A 245 5.20 -17.19 16.46
CA LEU A 245 5.79 -18.13 17.42
C LEU A 245 4.94 -19.39 17.64
N HIS A 246 3.63 -19.28 17.47
CA HIS A 246 2.68 -20.37 17.73
C HIS A 246 2.13 -21.00 16.45
N ALA A 247 2.35 -20.39 15.29
CA ALA A 247 1.89 -20.85 13.99
C ALA A 247 3.09 -21.18 13.08
N PRO A 248 3.51 -22.46 12.98
CA PRO A 248 4.65 -22.87 12.14
C PRO A 248 4.51 -22.40 10.69
N ALA A 249 3.28 -22.39 10.14
CA ALA A 249 3.02 -21.92 8.78
C ALA A 249 3.50 -20.48 8.49
N LEU A 250 3.62 -19.63 9.51
CA LEU A 250 4.11 -18.24 9.36
C LEU A 250 5.63 -18.12 9.44
N SER A 251 6.34 -19.13 9.95
CA SER A 251 7.76 -19.06 10.27
C SER A 251 8.63 -20.19 9.72
N ASP A 252 8.05 -21.30 9.24
CA ASP A 252 8.76 -22.47 8.72
C ASP A 252 9.57 -22.17 7.45
N TRP A 253 9.15 -21.17 6.66
CA TRP A 253 9.88 -20.71 5.49
C TRP A 253 11.19 -19.99 5.84
N MET A 254 11.35 -19.52 7.09
CA MET A 254 12.53 -18.80 7.52
C MET A 254 13.62 -19.76 8.02
N PRO A 255 14.89 -19.57 7.62
CA PRO A 255 16.03 -20.22 8.27
C PRO A 255 16.07 -19.93 9.77
N MET A 256 16.60 -20.87 10.57
CA MET A 256 16.72 -20.71 12.03
C MET A 256 17.47 -19.43 12.43
N SER A 257 18.57 -19.11 11.73
CA SER A 257 19.34 -17.88 11.96
C SER A 257 18.52 -16.61 11.70
N THR A 258 17.64 -16.62 10.70
CA THR A 258 16.71 -15.52 10.44
C THR A 258 15.66 -15.41 11.53
N ARG A 259 15.11 -16.52 12.03
CA ARG A 259 14.16 -16.50 13.16
C ARG A 259 14.79 -15.94 14.43
N GLU A 260 16.04 -16.30 14.73
CA GLU A 260 16.77 -15.75 15.88
C GLU A 260 17.00 -14.23 15.75
N ARG A 261 17.33 -13.73 14.55
CA ARG A 261 17.46 -12.29 14.28
C ARG A 261 16.12 -11.57 14.44
N LEU A 262 15.05 -12.15 13.89
CA LEU A 262 13.69 -11.62 14.04
C LEU A 262 13.28 -11.53 15.51
N HIS A 263 13.58 -12.54 16.33
CA HIS A 263 13.32 -12.53 17.77
C HIS A 263 14.07 -11.40 18.49
N LYS A 264 15.34 -11.16 18.16
CA LYS A 264 16.11 -10.03 18.73
C LYS A 264 15.50 -8.66 18.39
N CYS A 265 14.77 -8.56 17.29
CA CYS A 265 14.08 -7.35 16.85
C CYS A 265 12.63 -7.25 17.35
N SER A 266 12.16 -8.23 18.13
CA SER A 266 10.76 -8.29 18.56
C SER A 266 10.45 -7.56 19.87
N THR A 267 11.47 -7.25 20.67
CA THR A 267 11.29 -6.65 21.99
C THR A 267 12.21 -5.46 22.17
N LEU A 268 11.67 -4.36 22.68
CA LEU A 268 12.44 -3.19 23.08
C LEU A 268 12.53 -3.13 24.60
N HIS A 269 13.74 -2.95 25.14
CA HIS A 269 13.90 -2.64 26.55
C HIS A 269 13.41 -1.22 26.85
N THR A 270 12.70 -1.03 27.96
CA THR A 270 12.08 0.26 28.35
C THR A 270 13.08 1.43 28.37
N ASP A 271 14.35 1.15 28.69
CA ASP A 271 15.42 2.15 28.77
C ASP A 271 16.33 2.19 27.53
N ALA A 272 15.88 1.58 26.42
CA ALA A 272 16.67 1.56 25.19
C ALA A 272 16.91 2.99 24.68
N GLY A 273 18.19 3.38 24.65
CA GLY A 273 18.63 4.63 24.07
C GLY A 273 18.55 4.61 22.53
N GLN A 274 18.68 5.79 21.93
CA GLN A 274 18.57 5.98 20.48
C GLN A 274 19.52 5.07 19.67
N THR A 275 20.74 4.87 20.16
CA THR A 275 21.73 3.99 19.51
C THR A 275 21.30 2.53 19.51
N ALA A 276 20.67 2.05 20.59
CA ALA A 276 20.18 0.67 20.68
C ALA A 276 19.01 0.45 19.72
N ILE A 277 18.07 1.40 19.67
CA ILE A 277 16.95 1.39 18.71
C ILE A 277 17.48 1.34 17.29
N GLN A 278 18.43 2.22 16.93
CA GLN A 278 18.99 2.27 15.58
C GLN A 278 19.67 0.96 15.19
N ARG A 279 20.49 0.38 16.07
CA ARG A 279 21.14 -0.91 15.81
C ARG A 279 20.13 -2.02 15.59
N MET A 280 19.12 -2.14 16.44
CA MET A 280 18.07 -3.14 16.30
C MET A 280 17.30 -2.98 14.98
N THR A 281 16.93 -1.74 14.59
CA THR A 281 16.25 -1.53 13.31
C THR A 281 17.16 -1.78 12.11
N ASP A 282 18.45 -1.47 12.23
CA ASP A 282 19.42 -1.79 11.18
C ASP A 282 19.58 -3.31 11.05
N ASP A 283 19.71 -4.04 12.16
CA ASP A 283 19.78 -5.51 12.17
C ASP A 283 18.54 -6.15 11.54
N PHE A 284 17.35 -5.61 11.81
CA PHE A 284 16.10 -6.04 11.18
C PHE A 284 16.13 -5.83 9.66
N VAL A 285 16.59 -4.67 9.19
CA VAL A 285 16.67 -4.35 7.77
C VAL A 285 17.76 -5.16 7.07
N TYR A 286 18.91 -5.38 7.69
CA TYR A 286 19.95 -6.26 7.16
C TYR A 286 19.47 -7.71 7.04
N MET A 287 18.66 -8.18 7.98
CA MET A 287 18.02 -9.49 7.86
C MET A 287 17.10 -9.57 6.62
N ILE A 288 16.35 -8.51 6.31
CA ILE A 288 15.55 -8.44 5.08
C ILE A 288 16.46 -8.45 3.84
N ASP A 289 17.55 -7.68 3.87
CA ASP A 289 18.53 -7.60 2.77
C ASP A 289 19.13 -8.98 2.43
N ASP A 290 19.52 -9.74 3.46
CA ASP A 290 20.04 -11.11 3.31
C ASP A 290 19.00 -12.04 2.69
N LEU A 291 17.74 -11.95 3.12
CA LEU A 291 16.66 -12.78 2.59
C LEU A 291 16.42 -12.49 1.11
N VAL A 292 16.31 -11.20 0.75
CA VAL A 292 16.13 -10.79 -0.64
C VAL A 292 17.33 -11.22 -1.49
N GLY A 293 18.55 -11.01 -1.01
CA GLY A 293 19.76 -11.39 -1.75
C GLY A 293 19.94 -12.90 -1.93
N THR A 294 19.44 -13.71 -1.00
CA THR A 294 19.49 -15.18 -1.13
C THR A 294 18.53 -15.65 -2.23
N ASP A 295 17.31 -15.12 -2.25
CA ASP A 295 16.30 -15.48 -3.24
C ASP A 295 16.64 -14.99 -4.66
N GLU A 296 17.28 -13.83 -4.82
CA GLU A 296 17.80 -13.35 -6.11
C GLU A 296 18.92 -14.26 -6.66
N GLY A 297 19.73 -14.86 -5.78
CA GLY A 297 20.84 -15.75 -6.12
C GLY A 297 20.41 -17.13 -6.64
N ASP A 298 19.26 -17.63 -6.21
CA ASP A 298 18.69 -18.92 -6.65
C ASP A 298 18.02 -18.86 -8.04
N HIS A 299 17.93 -17.66 -8.64
CA HIS A 299 17.36 -17.42 -9.97
C HIS A 299 18.40 -17.15 -11.07
N SER A 300 19.70 -17.24 -10.76
CA SER A 300 20.83 -17.09 -11.70
C SER A 300 21.44 -18.43 -12.10
#